data_AF-A0A815I4K2-F1
#
_entry.id   AF-A0A815I4K2-F1
#
_cell.length_a   1.000
_cell.length_b   1.000
_cell.length_c   1.000
_cell.angle_alpha   90.00
_cell.angle_beta   90.00
_cell.angle_gamma   90.00
#
_symmetry.space_group_name_H-M   'P 1'
#
loop_
_entity.id
_entity.type
_entity.pdbx_description
1 polymer ?
#
loop_
_entity_poly.entity_id
_entity_poly.type
_entity_poly.pdbx_seq_one_letter_code
_entity_poly.pdbx_strand_id
1 'polypeptide(L)'
;MGNCESPTDDLTLNESAAIYMYTLEFDSGEHSLYRVLNQTLCGESRSALEPWLPYLKLFLTALNKLPSYQGFVYRAVKENKSNTYRPGKTRMWWSFMSATTNVSMVEELIGQQGSRTVFSIECKNGKCIAAHSSFPMEDEIILLPGFYFEVRSHIELPDELRLIQIREIASPLDLY
;
A
#
# COMPACT_ATOMS: atom_id res chain seq x y z
N MET A 1 4.57 -24.30 -2.72
CA MET A 1 3.33 -24.15 -3.49
C MET A 1 2.78 -22.79 -3.15
N GLY A 2 2.80 -21.86 -4.12
CA GLY A 2 2.40 -20.46 -3.89
C GLY A 2 0.89 -20.30 -3.95
N ASN A 3 0.34 -19.31 -3.25
CA ASN A 3 -1.11 -19.02 -3.24
C ASN A 3 -1.69 -18.64 -4.62
N CYS A 4 -0.85 -18.44 -5.64
CA CYS A 4 -1.26 -18.08 -7.00
C CYS A 4 -1.51 -19.27 -7.95
N GLU A 5 -1.20 -20.52 -7.56
CA GLU A 5 -1.29 -21.68 -8.46
C GLU A 5 -2.73 -22.14 -8.76
N SER A 6 -3.71 -21.74 -7.95
CA SER A 6 -5.14 -22.04 -8.14
C SER A 6 -5.98 -20.81 -7.77
N PRO A 7 -6.00 -19.79 -8.65
CA PRO A 7 -6.56 -18.49 -8.31
C PRO A 7 -8.09 -18.52 -8.14
N THR A 8 -8.56 -17.78 -7.15
CA THR A 8 -9.97 -17.41 -6.93
C THR A 8 -10.30 -16.06 -7.59
N ASP A 9 -11.50 -15.52 -7.34
CA ASP A 9 -11.87 -14.13 -7.67
C ASP A 9 -11.85 -13.79 -9.17
N ASP A 10 -12.13 -14.78 -10.02
CA ASP A 10 -12.09 -14.69 -11.50
C ASP A 10 -10.75 -14.15 -12.05
N LEU A 11 -9.67 -14.33 -11.28
CA LEU A 11 -8.32 -14.03 -11.71
C LEU A 11 -7.77 -15.17 -12.58
N THR A 12 -7.08 -14.81 -13.64
CA THR A 12 -6.19 -15.71 -14.36
C THR A 12 -4.96 -16.03 -13.51
N LEU A 13 -4.26 -17.12 -13.87
CA LEU A 13 -2.97 -17.46 -13.25
C LEU A 13 -1.98 -16.30 -13.30
N ASN A 14 -1.89 -15.59 -14.43
CA ASN A 14 -0.96 -14.46 -14.59
C ASN A 14 -1.34 -13.25 -13.73
N GLU A 15 -2.64 -12.98 -13.57
CA GLU A 15 -3.13 -11.89 -12.73
C GLU A 15 -2.84 -12.16 -11.25
N SER A 16 -3.14 -13.38 -10.78
CA SER A 16 -2.82 -13.77 -9.40
C SER A 16 -1.30 -13.83 -9.16
N ALA A 17 -0.52 -14.34 -10.13
CA ALA A 17 0.93 -14.33 -10.04
C ALA A 17 1.52 -12.91 -10.03
N ALA A 18 0.91 -11.94 -10.72
CA ALA A 18 1.35 -10.55 -10.66
C ALA A 18 1.16 -9.94 -9.26
N ILE A 19 0.06 -10.28 -8.58
CA ILE A 19 -0.18 -9.91 -7.18
C ILE A 19 0.83 -10.59 -6.26
N TYR A 20 1.00 -11.91 -6.38
CA TYR A 20 1.98 -12.65 -5.60
C TYR A 20 3.39 -12.08 -5.77
N MET A 21 3.79 -11.74 -6.99
CA MET A 21 5.10 -11.15 -7.27
C MET A 21 5.28 -9.75 -6.68
N TYR A 22 4.20 -8.97 -6.57
CA TYR A 22 4.24 -7.67 -5.90
C TYR A 22 4.58 -7.83 -4.41
N THR A 23 4.03 -8.85 -3.75
CA THR A 23 4.20 -9.08 -2.31
C THR A 23 5.50 -9.81 -1.96
N LEU A 24 6.19 -10.41 -2.93
CA LEU A 24 7.44 -11.11 -2.68
C LEU A 24 8.54 -10.17 -2.17
N GLU A 25 9.11 -10.54 -1.02
CA GLU A 25 10.34 -9.94 -0.50
C GLU A 25 11.55 -10.78 -0.90
N PHE A 26 12.55 -10.13 -1.49
CA PHE A 26 13.86 -10.75 -1.75
C PHE A 26 14.82 -10.44 -0.59
N ASP A 27 15.78 -11.31 -0.31
CA ASP A 27 16.64 -11.28 0.89
C ASP A 27 17.38 -9.94 1.14
N SER A 28 17.70 -9.16 0.11
CA SER A 28 18.32 -7.84 0.28
C SER A 28 17.32 -6.68 0.37
N GLY A 29 16.02 -6.93 0.20
CA GLY A 29 14.93 -5.95 0.20
C GLY A 29 14.98 -4.97 -0.98
N GLU A 30 16.16 -4.42 -1.30
CA GLU A 30 16.44 -3.38 -2.30
C GLU A 30 16.07 -3.77 -3.74
N HIS A 31 15.96 -5.06 -4.02
CA HIS A 31 15.59 -5.57 -5.34
C HIS A 31 14.15 -6.09 -5.42
N SER A 32 13.36 -5.93 -4.34
CA SER A 32 11.96 -6.36 -4.36
C SER A 32 11.16 -5.51 -5.34
N LEU A 33 10.34 -6.18 -6.16
CA LEU A 33 9.61 -5.55 -7.26
C LEU A 33 8.80 -4.35 -6.77
N TYR A 34 8.07 -4.49 -5.66
CA TYR A 34 7.25 -3.40 -5.12
C TYR A 34 8.06 -2.16 -4.77
N ARG A 35 9.31 -2.31 -4.28
CA ARG A 35 10.14 -1.17 -3.88
C ARG A 35 10.59 -0.41 -5.12
N VAL A 36 11.10 -1.10 -6.12
CA VAL A 36 11.58 -0.46 -7.37
C VAL A 36 10.41 0.18 -8.11
N LEU A 37 9.26 -0.50 -8.20
CA LEU A 37 8.06 0.05 -8.82
C LEU A 37 7.56 1.30 -8.07
N ASN A 38 7.41 1.24 -6.75
CA ASN A 38 6.90 2.37 -5.97
C ASN A 38 7.86 3.57 -5.96
N GLN A 39 9.17 3.32 -5.99
CA GLN A 39 10.16 4.39 -6.20
C GLN A 39 10.02 5.03 -7.57
N THR A 40 9.84 4.22 -8.62
CA THR A 40 9.65 4.70 -9.99
C THR A 40 8.36 5.54 -10.11
N LEU A 41 7.26 5.11 -9.48
CA LEU A 41 5.99 5.84 -9.44
C LEU A 41 6.07 7.19 -8.71
N CYS A 42 6.90 7.27 -7.67
CA CYS A 42 7.16 8.51 -6.94
C CYS A 42 8.16 9.45 -7.65
N GLY A 43 8.90 8.95 -8.64
CA GLY A 43 9.89 9.72 -9.38
C GLY A 43 9.29 10.71 -10.36
N GLU A 44 10.06 11.74 -10.71
CA GLU A 44 9.62 12.78 -11.66
C GLU A 44 9.71 12.32 -13.12
N SER A 45 10.62 11.39 -13.43
CA SER A 45 10.85 10.91 -14.79
C SER A 45 9.76 9.95 -15.24
N ARG A 46 8.85 10.43 -16.10
CA ARG A 46 7.77 9.61 -16.67
C ARG A 46 8.26 8.52 -17.62
N SER A 47 9.37 8.76 -18.33
CA SER A 47 9.97 7.73 -19.20
C SER A 47 10.52 6.55 -18.41
N ALA A 48 10.87 6.72 -17.13
CA ALA A 48 11.29 5.61 -16.27
C ALA A 48 10.16 4.61 -15.99
N LEU A 49 8.89 4.99 -16.20
CA LEU A 49 7.73 4.09 -16.07
C LEU A 49 7.46 3.25 -17.32
N GLU A 50 8.04 3.58 -18.48
CA GLU A 50 7.79 2.85 -19.74
C GLU A 50 8.02 1.33 -19.62
N PRO A 51 9.12 0.84 -18.99
CA PRO A 51 9.35 -0.59 -18.82
C PRO A 51 8.29 -1.26 -17.92
N TRP A 52 7.65 -0.48 -17.05
CA TRP A 52 6.66 -0.97 -16.09
C TRP A 52 5.25 -1.05 -16.67
N LEU A 53 4.95 -0.40 -17.79
CA LEU A 53 3.59 -0.33 -18.35
C LEU A 53 2.94 -1.72 -18.57
N PRO A 54 3.63 -2.75 -19.09
CA PRO A 54 3.03 -4.07 -19.25
C PRO A 54 2.66 -4.70 -17.90
N TYR A 55 3.56 -4.60 -16.91
CA TYR A 55 3.31 -5.12 -15.57
C TYR A 55 2.19 -4.34 -14.86
N LEU A 56 2.23 -3.01 -14.90
CA LEU A 56 1.19 -2.13 -14.34
C LEU A 56 -0.18 -2.44 -14.92
N LYS A 57 -0.27 -2.64 -16.24
CA LYS A 57 -1.52 -3.02 -16.90
C LYS A 57 -2.06 -4.34 -16.34
N LEU A 58 -1.21 -5.37 -16.25
CA LEU A 58 -1.60 -6.68 -15.73
C LEU A 58 -2.03 -6.59 -14.25
N PHE A 59 -1.21 -5.93 -13.43
CA PHE A 59 -1.43 -5.81 -11.99
C PHE A 59 -2.68 -4.99 -11.67
N LEU A 60 -2.89 -3.84 -12.33
CA LEU A 60 -4.11 -3.04 -12.16
C LEU A 60 -5.35 -3.78 -12.67
N THR A 61 -5.24 -4.56 -13.75
CA THR A 61 -6.34 -5.40 -14.24
C THR A 61 -6.73 -6.44 -13.18
N ALA A 62 -5.74 -7.10 -12.57
CA ALA A 62 -5.97 -8.04 -11.47
C ALA A 62 -6.65 -7.36 -10.28
N LEU A 63 -6.09 -6.25 -9.79
CA LEU A 63 -6.63 -5.51 -8.65
C LEU A 63 -8.05 -4.97 -8.89
N ASN A 64 -8.39 -4.60 -10.12
CA ASN A 64 -9.72 -4.09 -10.47
C ASN A 64 -10.81 -5.18 -10.45
N LYS A 65 -10.45 -6.46 -10.64
CA LYS A 65 -11.39 -7.57 -10.49
C LYS A 65 -11.74 -7.86 -9.03
N LEU A 66 -10.84 -7.52 -8.11
CA LEU A 66 -11.06 -7.73 -6.68
C LEU A 66 -12.09 -6.73 -6.14
N PRO A 67 -12.96 -7.16 -5.20
CA PRO A 67 -13.91 -6.28 -4.56
C PRO A 67 -13.20 -5.16 -3.81
N SER A 68 -13.81 -3.97 -3.78
CA SER A 68 -13.29 -2.85 -3.00
C SER A 68 -13.59 -3.06 -1.51
N TYR A 69 -12.55 -2.96 -0.70
CA TYR A 69 -12.61 -2.88 0.75
C TYR A 69 -12.78 -1.42 1.18
N GLN A 70 -13.75 -1.20 2.06
CA GLN A 70 -14.00 0.07 2.73
C GLN A 70 -13.89 -0.13 4.24
N GLY A 71 -13.03 0.64 4.89
CA GLY A 71 -12.78 0.53 6.33
C GLY A 71 -11.46 1.13 6.76
N PHE A 72 -11.02 0.76 7.95
CA PHE A 72 -9.70 1.15 8.46
C PHE A 72 -8.65 0.14 8.04
N VAL A 73 -7.49 0.66 7.61
CA VAL A 73 -6.25 -0.09 7.40
C VAL A 73 -5.09 0.65 8.06
N TYR A 74 -4.01 -0.07 8.33
CA TYR A 74 -2.85 0.43 9.06
C TYR A 74 -1.57 0.23 8.27
N ARG A 75 -0.69 1.22 8.31
CA ARG A 75 0.64 1.14 7.71
C ARG A 75 1.69 1.63 8.68
N ALA A 76 2.69 0.79 8.94
CA ALA A 76 3.86 1.16 9.73
C ALA A 76 5.02 1.63 8.83
N VAL A 77 5.74 2.66 9.27
CA VAL A 77 7.01 3.08 8.68
C VAL A 77 8.03 3.41 9.78
N LYS A 78 9.29 3.03 9.58
CA LYS A 78 10.41 3.27 10.52
C LYS A 78 11.04 4.65 10.32
N GLU A 79 10.20 5.69 10.30
CA GLU A 79 10.63 7.07 10.15
C GLU A 79 9.61 8.04 10.75
N ASN A 80 10.06 9.26 11.07
CA ASN A 80 9.18 10.35 11.48
C ASN A 80 8.51 11.00 10.26
N LYS A 81 7.17 10.92 10.20
CA LYS A 81 6.37 11.56 9.16
C LYS A 81 5.56 12.77 9.62
N SER A 82 5.61 13.17 10.90
CA SER A 82 4.74 14.23 11.44
C SER A 82 4.88 15.57 10.71
N ASN A 83 6.10 15.95 10.35
CA ASN A 83 6.36 17.19 9.62
C ASN A 83 5.77 17.19 8.22
N THR A 84 5.70 16.01 7.58
CA THR A 84 5.18 15.83 6.22
C THR A 84 3.66 15.74 6.20
N TYR A 85 3.06 15.16 7.24
CA TYR A 85 1.62 14.91 7.34
C TYR A 85 1.01 15.73 8.47
N ARG A 86 0.81 17.03 8.20
CA ARG A 86 0.19 17.96 9.16
C ARG A 86 -1.34 17.93 9.05
N PRO A 87 -2.08 17.98 10.16
CA PRO A 87 -3.54 18.01 10.15
C PRO A 87 -4.13 19.11 9.25
N GLY A 88 -5.26 18.81 8.61
CA GLY A 88 -5.96 19.69 7.68
C GLY A 88 -5.30 19.82 6.30
N LYS A 89 -4.18 19.14 6.05
CA LYS A 89 -3.56 19.10 4.71
C LYS A 89 -4.12 17.94 3.90
N THR A 90 -4.33 18.19 2.62
CA THR A 90 -4.71 17.17 1.63
C THR A 90 -3.55 16.86 0.72
N ARG A 91 -3.39 15.58 0.34
CA ARG A 91 -2.29 15.12 -0.52
C ARG A 91 -2.74 13.95 -1.38
N MET A 92 -2.02 13.77 -2.49
CA MET A 92 -2.10 12.59 -3.34
C MET A 92 -0.93 11.66 -3.01
N TRP A 93 -1.20 10.37 -2.90
CA TRP A 93 -0.16 9.35 -2.77
C TRP A 93 0.12 8.73 -4.14
N TRP A 94 1.33 8.84 -4.67
CA TRP A 94 1.62 8.53 -6.08
C TRP A 94 1.97 7.07 -6.36
N SER A 95 2.24 6.25 -5.35
CA SER A 95 2.64 4.84 -5.50
C SER A 95 1.58 3.88 -4.97
N PHE A 96 1.78 2.58 -5.13
CA PHE A 96 0.94 1.61 -4.42
C PHE A 96 1.27 1.69 -2.93
N MET A 97 0.24 1.69 -2.09
CA MET A 97 0.41 1.61 -0.65
C MET A 97 -0.06 0.25 -0.17
N SER A 98 0.86 -0.52 0.40
CA SER A 98 0.53 -1.71 1.18
C SER A 98 0.17 -1.31 2.61
N ALA A 99 -0.93 -1.84 3.11
CA ALA A 99 -1.45 -1.66 4.47
C ALA A 99 -2.10 -2.96 4.93
N THR A 100 -2.37 -3.08 6.22
CA THR A 100 -2.99 -4.27 6.81
C THR A 100 -4.25 -3.91 7.59
N THR A 101 -5.24 -4.78 7.62
CA THR A 101 -6.34 -4.70 8.60
C THR A 101 -5.98 -5.30 9.96
N ASN A 102 -4.88 -6.06 10.03
CA ASN A 102 -4.41 -6.76 11.21
C ASN A 102 -3.47 -5.87 12.04
N VAL A 103 -3.99 -5.35 13.17
CA VAL A 103 -3.22 -4.47 14.07
C VAL A 103 -2.02 -5.19 14.70
N SER A 104 -2.12 -6.50 14.97
CA SER A 104 -1.01 -7.26 15.55
C SER A 104 0.19 -7.31 14.60
N MET A 105 -0.05 -7.36 13.28
CA MET A 105 1.03 -7.29 12.29
C MET A 105 1.75 -5.94 12.30
N VAL A 106 1.05 -4.85 12.62
CA VAL A 106 1.64 -3.50 12.72
C VAL A 106 2.72 -3.45 13.81
N GLU A 107 2.48 -4.12 14.94
CA GLU A 107 3.44 -4.17 16.05
C GLU A 107 4.73 -4.90 15.64
N GLU A 108 4.59 -6.01 14.91
CA GLU A 108 5.73 -6.78 14.38
C GLU A 108 6.54 -5.97 13.35
N LEU A 109 5.86 -5.28 12.43
CA LEU A 109 6.50 -4.48 11.37
C LEU A 109 7.25 -3.27 11.92
N ILE A 110 6.69 -2.58 12.92
CA ILE A 110 7.22 -1.30 13.38
C ILE A 110 8.36 -1.46 14.39
N GLY A 111 8.36 -2.55 15.16
CA GLY A 111 9.32 -2.79 16.23
C GLY A 111 9.17 -1.81 17.41
N GLN A 112 10.09 -1.89 18.38
CA GLN A 112 9.96 -1.17 19.66
C GLN A 112 10.86 0.06 19.79
N GLN A 113 11.79 0.28 18.87
CA GLN A 113 12.84 1.30 19.00
C GLN A 113 12.94 2.18 17.75
N GLY A 114 13.44 3.40 17.97
CA GLY A 114 13.68 4.39 16.93
C GLY A 114 12.42 5.13 16.48
N SER A 115 12.66 6.19 15.71
CA SER A 115 11.61 7.06 15.20
C SER A 115 10.68 6.34 14.24
N ARG A 116 9.39 6.30 14.57
CA ARG A 116 8.44 5.46 13.85
C ARG A 116 7.06 6.09 13.74
N THR A 117 6.35 5.79 12.66
CA THR A 117 5.01 6.29 12.40
C THR A 117 4.06 5.16 12.01
N VAL A 118 2.90 5.09 12.66
CA VAL A 118 1.74 4.30 12.22
C VAL A 118 0.75 5.25 11.55
N PHE A 119 0.34 4.93 10.34
CA PHE A 119 -0.82 5.53 9.69
C PHE A 119 -2.05 4.70 10.01
N SER A 120 -3.10 5.35 10.50
CA SER A 120 -4.46 4.81 10.50
C SER A 120 -5.22 5.46 9.36
N ILE A 121 -5.68 4.64 8.42
CA ILE A 121 -6.17 5.09 7.12
C ILE A 121 -7.62 4.64 6.99
N GLU A 122 -8.54 5.58 6.93
CA GLU A 122 -9.93 5.32 6.51
C GLU A 122 -9.97 5.33 4.98
N CYS A 123 -10.03 4.14 4.36
CA CYS A 123 -10.07 3.97 2.90
C CYS A 123 -11.44 3.49 2.41
N LYS A 124 -11.70 3.72 1.12
CA LYS A 124 -12.93 3.34 0.41
C LYS A 124 -12.68 2.35 -0.73
N ASN A 125 -11.49 2.41 -1.31
CA ASN A 125 -11.15 1.67 -2.53
C ASN A 125 -9.94 0.74 -2.34
N GLY A 126 -9.72 0.23 -1.12
CA GLY A 126 -8.65 -0.74 -0.88
C GLY A 126 -8.93 -2.07 -1.58
N LYS A 127 -7.88 -2.80 -1.96
CA LYS A 127 -7.99 -4.13 -2.59
C LYS A 127 -7.39 -5.17 -1.67
N CYS A 128 -8.21 -6.07 -1.14
CA CYS A 128 -7.73 -7.18 -0.33
C CYS A 128 -7.04 -8.20 -1.21
N ILE A 129 -5.76 -8.47 -0.94
CA ILE A 129 -4.95 -9.38 -1.75
C ILE A 129 -4.49 -10.62 -0.97
N ALA A 130 -4.98 -10.83 0.25
CA ALA A 130 -4.54 -11.92 1.12
C ALA A 130 -4.58 -13.31 0.44
N ALA A 131 -5.61 -13.59 -0.36
CA ALA A 131 -5.77 -14.86 -1.08
C ALA A 131 -4.71 -15.08 -2.19
N HIS A 132 -4.04 -14.02 -2.65
CA HIS A 132 -3.07 -14.06 -3.74
C HIS A 132 -1.67 -13.58 -3.32
N SER A 133 -1.51 -13.15 -2.07
CA SER A 133 -0.24 -12.68 -1.50
C SER A 133 0.68 -13.87 -1.15
N SER A 134 1.99 -13.62 -1.18
CA SER A 134 3.00 -14.51 -0.60
C SER A 134 2.94 -14.57 0.93
N PHE A 135 2.25 -13.61 1.56
CA PHE A 135 2.07 -13.50 3.01
C PHE A 135 0.57 -13.41 3.36
N PRO A 136 -0.20 -14.50 3.24
CA PRO A 136 -1.67 -14.46 3.38
C PRO A 136 -2.13 -14.05 4.79
N MET A 137 -1.29 -14.22 5.81
CA MET A 137 -1.62 -13.89 7.21
C MET A 137 -1.54 -12.39 7.52
N GLU A 138 -1.03 -11.57 6.60
CA GLU A 138 -0.88 -10.13 6.80
C GLU A 138 -2.17 -9.36 6.58
N ASP A 139 -3.26 -10.00 6.13
CA ASP A 139 -4.52 -9.35 5.74
C ASP A 139 -4.27 -8.08 4.89
N GLU A 140 -3.41 -8.25 3.88
CA GLU A 140 -2.86 -7.14 3.12
C GLU A 140 -3.92 -6.48 2.22
N ILE A 141 -4.02 -5.16 2.35
CA ILE A 141 -4.84 -4.26 1.55
C ILE A 141 -3.92 -3.35 0.74
N ILE A 142 -4.10 -3.35 -0.58
CA ILE A 142 -3.43 -2.41 -1.49
C ILE A 142 -4.34 -1.20 -1.72
N LEU A 143 -3.82 0.00 -1.46
CA LEU A 143 -4.39 1.25 -1.97
C LEU A 143 -3.70 1.62 -3.27
N LEU A 144 -4.50 1.99 -4.27
CA LEU A 144 -4.02 2.29 -5.62
C LEU A 144 -3.24 3.61 -5.68
N PRO A 145 -2.28 3.74 -6.60
CA PRO A 145 -1.64 5.01 -6.93
C PRO A 145 -2.65 6.09 -7.23
N GLY A 146 -2.36 7.31 -6.79
CA GLY A 146 -3.22 8.47 -7.00
C GLY A 146 -4.34 8.62 -5.95
N PHE A 147 -4.45 7.74 -4.95
CA PHE A 147 -5.47 7.94 -3.92
C PHE A 147 -5.25 9.27 -3.18
N TYR A 148 -6.34 10.01 -3.01
CA TYR A 148 -6.34 11.35 -2.44
C TYR A 148 -6.89 11.32 -1.02
N PHE A 149 -6.22 11.98 -0.10
CA PHE A 149 -6.57 11.91 1.32
C PHE A 149 -6.35 13.23 2.04
N GLU A 150 -7.05 13.39 3.17
CA GLU A 150 -6.84 14.46 4.14
C GLU A 150 -6.21 13.89 5.41
N VAL A 151 -5.21 14.60 5.96
CA VAL A 151 -4.67 14.31 7.29
C VAL A 151 -5.63 14.85 8.34
N ARG A 152 -6.22 13.94 9.12
CA ARG A 152 -7.22 14.26 10.15
C ARG A 152 -6.57 14.69 11.46
N SER A 153 -5.59 13.92 11.91
CA SER A 153 -4.95 14.15 13.20
C SER A 153 -3.54 13.57 13.21
N HIS A 154 -2.76 14.03 14.17
CA HIS A 154 -1.42 13.53 14.46
C HIS A 154 -1.22 13.61 15.98
N ILE A 155 -0.70 12.53 16.56
CA ILE A 155 -0.31 12.48 17.96
C ILE A 155 1.09 11.87 18.09
N GLU A 156 1.91 12.47 18.95
CA GLU A 156 3.17 11.88 19.39
C GLU A 156 2.90 11.03 20.64
N LEU A 157 3.33 9.78 20.58
CA LEU A 157 3.22 8.80 21.65
C LEU A 157 4.62 8.60 22.29
N PRO A 158 4.69 7.92 23.45
CA PRO A 158 5.98 7.52 24.02
C PRO A 158 6.88 6.75 23.02
N ASP A 159 8.17 6.67 23.34
CA ASP A 159 9.16 5.88 22.61
C ASP A 159 9.35 6.27 21.13
N GLU A 160 9.17 7.55 20.81
CA GLU A 160 9.29 8.11 19.45
C GLU A 160 8.28 7.56 18.43
N LEU A 161 7.18 6.97 18.92
CA LEU A 161 6.07 6.52 18.10
C LEU A 161 5.13 7.68 17.77
N ARG A 162 4.62 7.71 16.55
CA ARG A 162 3.61 8.67 16.09
C ARG A 162 2.45 7.94 15.47
N LEU A 163 1.24 8.41 15.77
CA LEU A 163 0.03 7.97 15.08
C LEU A 163 -0.48 9.12 14.23
N ILE A 164 -0.66 8.87 12.94
CA ILE A 164 -1.21 9.81 11.97
C ILE A 164 -2.50 9.22 11.41
N GLN A 165 -3.60 9.94 11.57
CA GLN A 165 -4.87 9.54 10.98
C GLN A 165 -5.06 10.25 9.65
N ILE A 166 -5.35 9.49 8.60
CA ILE A 166 -5.70 10.01 7.28
C ILE A 166 -7.02 9.42 6.81
N ARG A 167 -7.75 10.17 6.01
CA ARG A 167 -9.02 9.73 5.42
C ARG A 167 -9.01 9.95 3.92
N GLU A 168 -9.29 8.90 3.17
CA GLU A 168 -9.52 8.97 1.73
C GLU A 168 -10.71 9.88 1.43
N ILE A 169 -10.51 10.81 0.52
CA ILE A 169 -11.51 11.78 0.06
C ILE A 169 -11.55 11.77 -1.47
N ALA A 170 -12.62 12.32 -2.05
CA ALA A 170 -12.72 12.41 -3.51
C ALA A 170 -11.53 13.20 -4.08
N SER A 171 -10.92 12.66 -5.12
CA SER A 171 -9.85 13.33 -5.86
C SER A 171 -10.40 14.61 -6.51
N PRO A 172 -9.66 15.73 -6.49
CA PRO A 172 -10.01 16.93 -7.25
C PRO A 172 -9.69 16.78 -8.74
N LEU A 173 -8.91 15.76 -9.11
CA LEU A 173 -8.70 15.37 -10.49
C LEU A 173 -9.86 14.45 -10.88
N ASP A 174 -10.71 14.92 -11.79
CA ASP A 174 -11.68 14.08 -12.50
C ASP A 174 -10.91 13.10 -13.38
N LEU A 175 -10.49 11.98 -12.79
CA LEU A 175 -9.90 10.87 -13.51
C LEU A 175 -11.04 9.94 -13.95
N TYR A 176 -11.85 10.47 -14.89
CA TYR A 176 -12.93 9.86 -15.67
C TYR A 176 -14.08 9.17 -14.92
#